data_AF-A0A5K0UWR4-F1
#
_entry.id   AF-A0A5K0UWR4-F1
#
_cell.length_a   1.000
_cell.length_b   1.000
_cell.length_c   1.000
_cell.angle_alpha   90.00
_cell.angle_beta   90.00
_cell.angle_gamma   90.00
#
_symmetry.space_group_name_H-M   'P 1'
#
loop_
_entity.id
_entity.type
_entity.pdbx_description
1 polymer ?
#
loop_
_entity_poly.entity_id
_entity_poly.type
_entity_poly.pdbx_seq_one_letter_code
_entity_poly.pdbx_strand_id
1 'polypeptide(L)' 'FLSNGRFAAVEHQVVVNSNSSRLSIATLQYPAHDALVYPLKLAEGEKPLIEKPVSFKEMYTKKMQRDVEVAKEREKP' A
#
# COMPACT_ATOMS: atom_id res chain seq x y z
N PHE A 1 7.63 -2.98 -2.11
CA PHE A 1 8.99 -2.80 -1.56
C PHE A 1 9.80 -4.08 -1.54
N LEU A 2 9.36 -5.15 -0.86
CA LEU A 2 10.13 -6.41 -0.74
C LEU A 2 10.57 -7.00 -2.10
N SER A 3 9.69 -6.94 -3.10
CA SER A 3 9.93 -7.40 -4.48
C SER A 3 10.73 -6.42 -5.34
N ASN A 4 11.18 -5.29 -4.80
CA ASN A 4 11.76 -4.16 -5.54
C ASN A 4 10.93 -3.70 -6.77
N GLY A 5 9.61 -3.82 -6.73
CA GLY A 5 8.73 -3.41 -7.83
C GLY A 5 8.43 -4.51 -8.85
N ARG A 6 9.00 -5.72 -8.70
CA ARG A 6 8.68 -6.87 -9.56
C ARG A 6 7.24 -7.35 -9.41
N PHE A 7 6.63 -7.12 -8.24
CA PHE A 7 5.21 -7.33 -8.02
C PHE A 7 4.52 -5.98 -7.86
N ALA A 8 3.49 -5.75 -8.66
CA ALA A 8 2.68 -4.54 -8.63
C ALA A 8 1.57 -4.65 -7.58
N ALA A 9 1.29 -3.54 -6.89
CA ALA A 9 0.07 -3.41 -6.12
C ALA A 9 -1.11 -3.23 -7.08
N VAL A 10 -2.19 -3.99 -6.87
CA VAL A 10 -3.38 -3.91 -7.72
C VAL A 10 -4.32 -2.83 -7.18
N GLU A 11 -4.58 -1.82 -7.99
CA GLU A 11 -5.68 -0.88 -7.75
C GLU A 11 -7.01 -1.59 -8.00
N HIS A 12 -7.91 -1.51 -7.02
CA HIS A 12 -9.23 -2.12 -7.09
C HIS A 12 -10.25 -1.19 -6.45
N GLN A 13 -11.47 -1.23 -6.98
CA GLN A 13 -12.60 -0.45 -6.48
C GLN A 13 -13.85 -1.32 -6.40
N VAL A 14 -14.78 -0.94 -5.52
CA VAL A 14 -16.11 -1.54 -5.43
C VAL A 14 -17.13 -0.46 -5.73
N VAL A 15 -18.07 -0.75 -6.62
CA VAL A 15 -19.14 0.15 -7.02
C VAL A 15 -20.47 -0.32 -6.41
N VAL A 16 -21.34 0.62 -6.06
CA VAL A 16 -22.67 0.35 -5.51
C VAL A 16 -23.60 -0.27 -6.57
N ASN A 17 -24.59 -1.05 -6.11
CA ASN A 17 -25.63 -1.63 -6.96
C ASN A 17 -27.01 -1.11 -6.53
N SER A 18 -27.86 -0.72 -7.47
CA SER A 18 -29.19 -0.15 -7.18
C SER A 18 -30.25 -1.19 -6.83
N ASN A 19 -30.01 -2.48 -7.09
CA ASN A 19 -31.03 -3.53 -7.10
C ASN A 19 -30.78 -4.62 -6.05
N SER A 20 -29.59 -4.66 -5.46
CA SER A 20 -29.17 -5.73 -4.55
C SER A 20 -28.12 -5.25 -3.58
N SER A 21 -28.14 -5.82 -2.37
CA SER A 21 -27.08 -5.63 -1.38
C SER A 21 -25.89 -6.54 -1.67
N ARG A 22 -24.68 -6.06 -1.41
CA ARG A 22 -23.45 -6.84 -1.47
C ARG A 22 -22.76 -6.85 -0.11
N LEU A 23 -22.41 -8.03 0.39
CA LEU A 23 -21.58 -8.21 1.57
C LEU A 23 -20.28 -8.91 1.18
N SER A 24 -19.16 -8.41 1.72
CA SER A 24 -17.86 -9.08 1.59
C SER A 24 -17.08 -8.94 2.89
N ILE A 25 -16.31 -9.98 3.22
CA ILE A 25 -15.36 -9.99 4.33
C ILE A 25 -13.96 -10.05 3.72
N ALA A 26 -13.11 -9.09 4.08
CA ALA A 26 -11.72 -9.04 3.65
C ALA A 26 -10.80 -9.26 4.85
N THR A 27 -9.82 -10.15 4.70
CA THR A 27 -8.73 -10.34 5.65
C THR A 27 -7.45 -9.79 5.05
N LEU A 28 -6.82 -8.85 5.75
CA LEU A 28 -5.56 -8.23 5.32
C LEU A 28 -4.43 -8.79 6.18
N GLN A 29 -3.39 -9.32 5.54
CA GLN A 29 -2.21 -9.83 6.21
C GLN A 29 -1.05 -8.85 6.03
N TYR A 30 -0.50 -8.41 7.14
CA TYR A 30 0.59 -7.43 7.19
C TYR A 30 1.75 -7.93 8.05
N PRO A 31 2.97 -7.41 7.84
CA PRO A 31 4.09 -7.64 8.74
C PRO A 31 3.81 -7.11 10.15
N ALA A 32 4.60 -7.56 11.13
CA ALA A 32 4.65 -6.94 12.45
C ALA A 32 5.02 -5.45 12.33
N HIS A 33 4.55 -4.63 13.26
CA HIS A 33 4.70 -3.17 13.20
C HIS A 33 6.16 -2.70 13.18
N ASP A 34 7.02 -3.38 13.93
CA ASP A 34 8.45 -3.13 14.06
C ASP A 34 9.29 -3.82 12.96
N ALA A 35 8.66 -4.67 12.14
CA ALA A 35 9.35 -5.31 11.02
C ALA A 35 9.88 -4.25 10.04
N LEU A 36 11.14 -4.43 9.64
CA LEU A 36 11.79 -3.56 8.67
C LEU A 36 11.39 -3.95 7.25
N VAL A 37 10.96 -2.95 6.48
CA VAL A 37 10.58 -3.06 5.08
C VAL A 37 11.76 -2.57 4.22
N TYR A 38 12.28 -3.44 3.36
CA TYR A 38 13.34 -3.19 2.39
C TYR A 38 13.30 -4.24 1.26
N PRO A 39 13.91 -3.99 0.08
CA PRO A 39 14.03 -4.99 -0.97
C PRO A 39 14.83 -6.22 -0.48
N LEU A 40 14.23 -7.41 -0.57
CA LEU A 40 14.88 -8.64 -0.09
C LEU A 40 15.89 -9.21 -1.08
N LYS A 41 15.72 -8.90 -2.37
CA LYS A 41 16.62 -9.34 -3.44
C LYS A 41 16.65 -8.30 -4.56
N LEU A 42 17.85 -7.90 -4.94
CA LEU A 42 18.13 -7.05 -6.10
C LEU A 42 18.79 -7.90 -7.19
N ALA A 43 18.47 -7.63 -8.45
CA ALA A 43 19.24 -8.17 -9.57
C ALA A 43 20.51 -7.34 -9.77
N GLU A 44 21.46 -7.88 -10.54
CA GLU A 44 22.66 -7.14 -10.90
C GLU A 44 22.29 -5.85 -11.65
N GLY A 45 22.88 -4.72 -11.22
CA GLY A 45 22.60 -3.40 -11.77
C GLY A 45 21.28 -2.75 -11.29
N GLU A 46 20.47 -3.44 -10.48
CA GLU A 46 19.18 -2.91 -10.01
C GLU A 46 19.36 -1.98 -8.80
N LYS A 47 18.74 -0.80 -8.84
CA LYS A 47 18.72 0.13 -7.70
C LYS A 47 17.56 -0.18 -6.76
N PRO A 48 17.75 -0.08 -5.44
CA PRO A 48 16.67 -0.28 -4.49
C PRO A 48 15.65 0.86 -4.58
N LEU A 49 14.36 0.54 -4.54
CA LEU A 49 13.27 1.53 -4.53
C LEU A 49 13.19 2.35 -3.23
N ILE A 50 13.80 1.84 -2.15
CA ILE A 50 13.94 2.56 -0.90
C ILE A 50 15.39 2.46 -0.44
N GLU A 51 16.00 3.61 -0.19
CA GLU A 51 17.42 3.71 0.15
C GLU A 51 17.74 3.18 1.55
N LYS A 52 16.78 3.30 2.47
CA LYS A 52 16.93 2.88 3.86
C LYS A 52 15.75 2.01 4.30
N PRO A 53 15.99 0.96 5.10
CA PRO A 53 14.92 0.21 5.74
C PRO A 53 14.05 1.14 6.60
N VAL A 54 12.73 0.94 6.53
CA VAL A 54 11.75 1.67 7.35
C VAL A 54 10.88 0.66 8.09
N SER A 55 10.40 1.00 9.29
CA SER A 55 9.45 0.12 9.98
C SER A 55 8.12 0.06 9.21
N PHE A 56 7.44 -1.09 9.25
CA PHE A 56 6.12 -1.23 8.64
C PHE A 56 5.13 -0.19 9.20
N LYS A 57 5.18 0.08 10.50
CA LYS A 57 4.37 1.11 11.16
C LYS A 57 4.57 2.49 10.55
N GLU A 58 5.82 2.92 10.35
CA GLU A 58 6.13 4.23 9.76
C GLU A 58 5.64 4.32 8.31
N MET A 59 5.91 3.29 7.51
CA MET A 59 5.47 3.22 6.11
C MET A 59 3.95 3.28 6.01
N TYR A 60 3.24 2.48 6.81
CA TYR A 60 1.77 2.42 6.79
C TYR A 60 1.16 3.74 7.24
N THR A 61 1.70 4.37 8.29
CA THR A 61 1.23 5.66 8.79
C THR A 61 1.34 6.75 7.72
N LYS A 62 2.49 6.83 7.04
CA LYS A 62 2.71 7.78 5.93
C LYS A 62 1.75 7.53 4.77
N LYS A 63 1.50 6.26 4.42
CA LYS A 63 0.54 5.90 3.37
C LYS A 63 -0.87 6.40 3.72
N MET A 64 -1.35 6.11 4.94
CA MET A 64 -2.70 6.50 5.35
C MET A 64 -2.87 8.03 5.39
N GLN A 65 -1.84 8.77 5.85
CA GLN A 65 -1.86 10.24 5.83
C GLN A 65 -2.00 10.78 4.40
N ARG A 66 -1.20 10.26 3.46
CA ARG A 66 -1.30 10.64 2.04
C ARG A 66 -2.66 10.33 1.44
N ASP A 67 -3.23 9.15 1.74
CA ASP A 67 -4.54 8.75 1.23
C ASP A 67 -5.64 9.73 1.71
N VAL A 68 -5.55 10.23 2.95
CA VAL A 68 -6.45 11.25 3.49
C VAL A 68 -6.25 12.62 2.81
N GLU A 69 -5.00 13.03 2.58
CA GLU A 69 -4.68 14.28 1.88
C GLU A 69 -5.26 14.28 0.46
N VAL A 70 -5.05 13.19 -0.29
CA VAL A 70 -5.58 13.02 -1.64
C VAL A 70 -7.11 13.04 -1.64
N ALA A 71 -7.77 12.43 -0.65
CA ALA A 71 -9.22 12.48 -0.53
C ALA A 71 -9.72 13.93 -0.35
N LYS A 72 -9.09 14.70 0.53
CA LYS A 72 -9.43 16.13 0.74
C LYS A 72 -9.22 16.97 -0.51
N GLU A 73 -8.21 16.68 -1.32
CA GLU A 73 -7.98 17.38 -2.58
C GLU A 73 -9.08 17.11 -3.61
N ARG A 74 -9.61 15.87 -3.66
CA ARG A 74 -10.71 15.50 -4.56
C ARG A 74 -12.05 16.13 -4.18
N GLU A 75 -12.22 16.52 -2.92
CA GLU A 75 -13.43 17.17 -2.41
C GLU A 75 -13.42 18.70 -2.60
N LYS A 76 -12.31 19.28 -3.07
CA LYS A 76 -12.27 20.71 -3.39
C LYS A 76 -13.17 20.98 -4.61
N PRO A 77 -14.02 22.02 -4.55
CA PRO A 77 -14.94 22.37 -5.63
C PRO A 77 -14.23 22.87 -6.90
#